data_AF-J9EJ99-F1
#
_entry.id   AF-J9EJ99-F1
#
_cell.length_a   1.000
_cell.length_b   1.000
_cell.length_c   1.000
_cell.angle_alpha   90.00
_cell.angle_beta   90.00
_cell.angle_gamma   90.00
#
_symmetry.space_group_name_H-M   'P 1'
#
loop_
_entity.id
_entity.type
_entity.pdbx_description
1 polymer ?
#
loop_
_entity_poly.entity_id
_entity_poly.type
_entity_poly.pdbx_seq_one_letter_code
_entity_poly.pdbx_strand_id
1 'polypeptide(L)'
;MLETYLTLDPGFSDAQNYALFDSNLPIYLLGEKFTSRGDMARVKEFMASLLWFTYRKNFQPIGGTGPTTDQGWGCMLRCGQMLLARVLIVRHLGHNWLWDRDVKLTEYKRILRMFQDKKNCLFSIHQIANMGVSEGKEIGEWFGPNTAAQVLKKLVIYDQWSRLTVHVALDNVLITSDIRTMAFTRPPYPKSGSRRETESDYNDNLGTIDPAEAEILPKSTRSPTRSETSSISSYSGVSEEWRYIYEGYPSDIHSI
;
A
#
# COMPACT_ATOMS: atom_id res chain seq x y z
N MET A 1 -15.79 -46.92 7.51
CA MET A 1 -16.28 -45.56 7.17
C MET A 1 -15.70 -44.64 8.23
N LEU A 2 -15.08 -43.54 7.78
CA LEU A 2 -14.00 -42.77 8.43
C LEU A 2 -12.63 -43.45 8.37
N GLU A 3 -11.75 -42.92 7.52
CA GLU A 3 -10.40 -42.53 7.92
C GLU A 3 -9.79 -41.58 6.88
N THR A 4 -9.57 -40.35 7.35
CA THR A 4 -8.36 -39.56 7.09
C THR A 4 -8.07 -39.12 5.65
N TYR A 5 -8.80 -38.11 5.17
CA TYR A 5 -8.24 -37.19 4.17
C TYR A 5 -7.23 -36.29 4.87
N LEU A 6 -5.97 -36.74 4.90
CA LEU A 6 -4.82 -35.87 5.08
C LEU A 6 -4.85 -34.88 3.92
N THR A 7 -5.33 -33.67 4.20
CA THR A 7 -5.05 -32.48 3.43
C THR A 7 -3.55 -32.20 3.56
N LEU A 8 -2.76 -32.97 2.82
CA LEU A 8 -1.44 -32.53 2.38
C LEU A 8 -1.70 -31.30 1.51
N ASP A 9 -1.73 -30.13 2.16
CA ASP A 9 -1.53 -28.86 1.50
C ASP A 9 -0.06 -28.89 1.06
N PRO A 10 0.27 -29.12 -0.22
CA PRO A 10 1.65 -29.03 -0.63
C PRO A 10 2.11 -27.62 -0.30
N GLY A 11 3.17 -27.51 0.50
CA GLY A 11 3.76 -26.22 0.83
C GLY A 11 3.89 -25.41 -0.46
N PHE A 12 3.35 -24.19 -0.46
CA PHE A 12 3.34 -23.28 -1.61
C PHE A 12 4.75 -23.03 -2.21
N SER A 13 5.81 -23.45 -1.52
CA SER A 13 7.21 -23.39 -1.93
C SER A 13 7.67 -24.48 -2.91
N ASP A 14 6.99 -25.62 -3.00
CA ASP A 14 7.56 -26.82 -3.65
C ASP A 14 6.95 -27.11 -5.03
N ALA A 15 5.90 -26.39 -5.43
CA ALA A 15 5.43 -26.38 -6.81
C ALA A 15 6.31 -25.46 -7.66
N GLN A 16 7.57 -25.86 -7.86
CA GLN A 16 8.50 -25.26 -8.81
C GLN A 16 8.05 -25.56 -10.24
N ASN A 17 6.94 -24.96 -10.68
CA ASN A 17 6.55 -24.97 -12.07
C ASN A 17 7.43 -23.97 -12.83
N TYR A 18 8.70 -24.34 -13.04
CA TYR A 18 9.65 -23.53 -13.78
C TYR A 18 9.36 -23.47 -15.29
N ALA A 19 8.31 -24.15 -15.77
CA ALA A 19 7.90 -24.17 -17.17
C ALA A 19 7.73 -22.75 -17.77
N LEU A 20 7.32 -21.77 -16.95
CA LEU A 20 7.20 -20.37 -17.35
C LEU A 20 8.56 -19.74 -17.68
N PHE A 21 9.63 -20.21 -17.02
CA PHE A 21 11.01 -19.72 -17.13
C PHE A 21 11.89 -20.59 -18.04
N ASP A 22 11.39 -21.74 -18.50
CA ASP A 22 12.00 -22.52 -19.58
C ASP A 22 11.65 -21.94 -20.95
N SER A 23 10.66 -21.05 -21.00
CA SER A 23 10.38 -20.24 -22.19
C SER A 23 11.36 -19.06 -22.28
N ASN A 24 11.92 -18.81 -23.46
CA ASN A 24 12.76 -17.62 -23.73
C ASN A 24 11.93 -16.32 -23.86
N LEU A 25 10.68 -16.33 -23.39
CA LEU A 25 9.79 -15.18 -23.48
C LEU A 25 10.10 -14.17 -22.36
N PRO A 26 9.94 -12.86 -22.62
CA PRO A 26 10.08 -11.85 -21.60
C PRO A 26 8.94 -11.96 -20.57
N ILE A 27 9.26 -11.70 -19.31
CA ILE A 27 8.29 -11.66 -18.21
C ILE A 27 8.01 -10.20 -17.88
N TYR A 28 6.74 -9.85 -17.70
CA TYR A 28 6.34 -8.50 -17.31
C TYR A 28 5.68 -8.52 -15.94
N LEU A 29 6.21 -7.75 -15.00
CA LEU A 29 5.65 -7.59 -13.65
C LEU A 29 5.43 -6.10 -13.39
N LEU A 30 4.16 -5.70 -13.26
CA LEU A 30 3.76 -4.33 -12.90
C LEU A 30 4.44 -3.23 -13.74
N GLY A 31 4.68 -3.51 -15.03
CA GLY A 31 5.33 -2.58 -15.97
C GLY A 31 6.84 -2.79 -16.17
N GLU A 32 7.49 -3.59 -15.32
CA GLU A 32 8.90 -3.93 -15.48
C GLU A 32 9.08 -5.19 -16.33
N LYS A 33 10.06 -5.16 -17.25
CA LYS A 33 10.37 -6.26 -18.17
C LYS A 33 11.62 -7.00 -17.68
N PHE A 34 11.52 -8.33 -17.60
CA PHE A 34 12.61 -9.23 -17.24
C PHE A 34 12.96 -10.13 -18.42
N THR A 35 14.27 -10.25 -18.67
CA THR A 35 14.85 -11.08 -19.72
C THR A 35 15.05 -12.52 -19.23
N SER A 36 14.08 -13.38 -19.57
CA SER A 36 14.14 -14.85 -19.48
C SER A 36 14.72 -15.40 -18.16
N ARG A 37 15.42 -16.54 -18.21
CA ARG A 37 16.03 -17.22 -17.07
C ARG A 37 17.19 -16.43 -16.44
N GLY A 38 17.78 -15.46 -17.14
CA GLY A 38 18.87 -14.64 -16.59
C GLY A 38 18.44 -13.75 -15.42
N ASP A 39 17.19 -13.29 -15.43
CA ASP A 39 16.66 -12.36 -14.43
C ASP A 39 15.90 -13.06 -13.28
N MET A 40 16.04 -14.37 -13.10
CA MET A 40 15.27 -15.13 -12.11
C MET A 40 15.42 -14.64 -10.67
N ALA A 41 16.64 -14.29 -10.27
CA ALA A 41 16.90 -13.76 -8.93
C ALA A 41 16.15 -12.43 -8.73
N ARG A 42 16.19 -11.54 -9.74
CA ARG A 42 15.51 -10.25 -9.73
C ARG A 42 14.00 -10.39 -9.73
N VAL A 43 13.45 -11.35 -10.48
CA VAL A 43 12.01 -11.67 -10.45
C VAL A 43 11.59 -12.12 -9.05
N LYS A 44 12.34 -13.02 -8.41
CA LYS A 44 12.06 -13.49 -7.05
C LYS A 44 12.13 -12.35 -6.03
N GLU A 45 13.16 -11.52 -6.13
CA GLU A 45 13.35 -10.35 -5.28
C GLU A 45 12.22 -9.32 -5.43
N PHE A 46 11.84 -9.01 -6.67
CA PHE A 46 10.73 -8.12 -6.99
C PHE A 46 9.41 -8.65 -6.39
N MET A 47 9.11 -9.93 -6.61
CA MET A 47 7.90 -10.56 -6.08
C MET A 47 7.88 -10.60 -4.55
N ALA A 48 9.02 -10.91 -3.92
CA ALA A 48 9.16 -10.90 -2.46
C ALA A 48 9.03 -9.50 -1.85
N SER A 49 9.25 -8.46 -2.65
CA SER A 49 9.11 -7.06 -2.24
C SER A 49 7.66 -6.56 -2.25
N LEU A 50 6.73 -7.30 -2.85
CA LEU A 50 5.32 -6.94 -2.86
C LEU A 50 4.67 -7.25 -1.52
N LEU A 51 3.90 -6.29 -0.99
CA LEU A 51 3.11 -6.50 0.22
C LEU A 51 2.00 -7.51 -0.06
N TRP A 52 2.12 -8.69 0.56
CA TRP A 52 1.19 -9.80 0.39
C TRP A 52 0.22 -9.88 1.57
N PHE A 53 -1.08 -9.76 1.27
CA PHE A 53 -2.15 -9.90 2.26
C PHE A 53 -2.95 -11.18 1.97
N THR A 54 -3.11 -11.99 3.01
CA THR A 54 -3.79 -13.27 2.96
C THR A 54 -4.95 -13.30 3.95
N TYR A 55 -5.73 -14.37 3.94
CA TYR A 55 -6.71 -14.62 4.98
C TYR A 55 -6.06 -14.64 6.36
N ARG A 56 -6.76 -14.07 7.33
CA ARG A 56 -6.38 -14.00 8.74
C ARG A 56 -7.53 -14.50 9.59
N LYS A 57 -7.17 -14.95 10.79
CA LYS A 57 -8.09 -15.42 11.82
C LYS A 57 -7.65 -14.87 13.17
N ASN A 58 -8.56 -14.91 14.13
CA ASN A 58 -8.35 -14.44 15.50
C ASN A 58 -8.08 -12.93 15.60
N PHE A 59 -8.55 -12.14 14.63
CA PHE A 59 -8.61 -10.69 14.79
C PHE A 59 -9.86 -10.29 15.59
N GLN A 60 -9.88 -9.05 16.09
CA GLN A 60 -11.03 -8.54 16.86
C GLN A 60 -12.33 -8.63 16.04
N PRO A 61 -13.48 -9.04 16.62
CA PRO A 61 -14.73 -9.14 15.89
C PRO A 61 -15.07 -7.85 15.10
N ILE A 62 -15.34 -7.97 13.80
CA ILE A 62 -15.74 -6.83 12.98
C ILE A 62 -17.11 -6.34 13.45
N GLY A 63 -17.25 -5.04 13.75
CA GLY A 63 -18.49 -4.49 14.30
C GLY A 63 -18.82 -4.94 15.73
N GLY A 64 -17.88 -5.57 16.45
CA GLY A 64 -18.04 -6.02 17.83
C GLY A 64 -18.64 -7.43 17.99
N THR A 65 -19.48 -7.86 17.05
CA THR A 65 -20.13 -9.19 17.06
C THR A 65 -19.97 -9.97 15.77
N GLY A 66 -19.38 -9.38 14.72
CA GLY A 66 -19.18 -10.01 13.43
C GLY A 66 -18.00 -10.98 13.37
N PRO A 67 -17.58 -11.37 12.16
CA PRO A 67 -16.53 -12.37 11.95
C PRO A 67 -15.20 -12.00 12.62
N THR A 68 -14.47 -13.02 13.06
CA THR A 68 -13.07 -12.94 13.57
C THR A 68 -12.07 -13.57 12.60
N THR A 69 -12.54 -13.96 11.42
CA THR A 69 -11.77 -14.49 10.30
C THR A 69 -12.36 -13.99 8.99
N ASP A 70 -11.52 -13.72 8.01
CA ASP A 70 -11.93 -13.38 6.65
C ASP A 70 -11.84 -14.55 5.67
N GLN A 71 -11.50 -15.74 6.17
CA GLN A 71 -11.46 -16.96 5.39
C GLN A 71 -12.84 -17.27 4.78
N GLY A 72 -12.84 -17.51 3.46
CA GLY A 72 -14.05 -17.86 2.70
C GLY A 72 -14.80 -16.68 2.08
N TRP A 73 -14.49 -15.44 2.45
CA TRP A 73 -15.19 -14.25 1.92
C TRP A 73 -14.29 -13.04 1.64
N GLY A 74 -13.16 -12.91 2.33
CA GLY A 74 -12.28 -11.74 2.28
C GLY A 74 -11.35 -11.63 1.07
N CYS A 75 -11.33 -12.59 0.13
CA CYS A 75 -10.29 -12.67 -0.90
C CYS A 75 -10.17 -11.38 -1.73
N MET A 76 -11.30 -10.85 -2.20
CA MET A 76 -11.30 -9.62 -2.99
C MET A 76 -10.87 -8.40 -2.16
N LEU A 77 -11.20 -8.38 -0.86
CA LEU A 77 -10.76 -7.32 0.05
C LEU A 77 -9.23 -7.36 0.20
N ARG A 78 -8.64 -8.56 0.36
CA ARG A 78 -7.19 -8.75 0.38
C ARG A 78 -6.52 -8.36 -0.94
N CYS A 79 -7.13 -8.68 -2.08
CA CYS A 79 -6.65 -8.21 -3.39
C CYS A 79 -6.66 -6.67 -3.47
N GLY A 80 -7.72 -6.02 -2.99
CA GLY A 80 -7.81 -4.57 -2.89
C GLY A 80 -6.72 -3.97 -2.00
N GLN A 81 -6.43 -4.61 -0.84
CA GLN A 81 -5.33 -4.22 0.03
C GLN A 81 -3.98 -4.30 -0.70
N MET A 82 -3.70 -5.39 -1.43
CA MET A 82 -2.44 -5.57 -2.16
C MET A 82 -2.27 -4.51 -3.24
N LEU A 83 -3.33 -4.22 -4.00
CA LEU A 83 -3.31 -3.17 -5.03
C LEU A 83 -3.03 -1.79 -4.42
N LEU A 84 -3.78 -1.40 -3.38
CA LEU A 84 -3.60 -0.10 -2.72
C LEU A 84 -2.23 0.00 -2.04
N ALA A 85 -1.76 -1.08 -1.42
CA ALA A 85 -0.43 -1.11 -0.82
C ALA A 85 0.66 -0.90 -1.86
N ARG A 86 0.56 -1.51 -3.05
CA ARG A 86 1.49 -1.23 -4.15
C ARG A 86 1.46 0.24 -4.55
N VAL A 87 0.27 0.86 -4.65
CA VAL A 87 0.15 2.30 -4.92
C VAL A 87 0.88 3.12 -3.86
N LEU A 88 0.72 2.79 -2.58
CA LEU A 88 1.39 3.50 -1.48
C LEU A 88 2.91 3.31 -1.49
N ILE A 89 3.39 2.10 -1.80
CA ILE A 89 4.83 1.84 -1.97
C ILE A 89 5.38 2.70 -3.10
N VAL A 90 4.75 2.70 -4.28
CA VAL A 90 5.19 3.53 -5.41
C VAL A 90 5.15 5.02 -5.04
N ARG A 91 4.10 5.47 -4.36
CA ARG A 91 3.90 6.87 -3.98
C ARG A 91 4.94 7.39 -2.99
N HIS A 92 5.40 6.55 -2.06
CA HIS A 92 6.23 6.99 -0.92
C HIS A 92 7.67 6.48 -0.98
N LEU A 93 7.93 5.34 -1.60
CA LEU A 93 9.25 4.70 -1.70
C LEU A 93 9.79 4.67 -3.14
N GLY A 94 8.92 4.85 -4.13
CA GLY A 94 9.27 4.83 -5.55
C GLY A 94 8.98 3.50 -6.23
N HIS A 95 8.91 3.52 -7.57
CA HIS A 95 8.52 2.37 -8.39
C HIS A 95 9.49 1.18 -8.29
N ASN A 96 10.78 1.48 -8.25
CA ASN A 96 11.88 0.50 -8.24
C ASN A 96 12.31 0.08 -6.83
N TRP A 97 11.53 0.46 -5.81
CA TRP A 97 11.87 0.08 -4.45
C TRP A 97 11.72 -1.43 -4.25
N LEU A 98 12.73 -2.03 -3.63
CA LEU A 98 12.78 -3.45 -3.26
C LEU A 98 12.86 -3.56 -1.73
N TRP A 99 12.22 -4.59 -1.18
CA TRP A 99 12.22 -4.86 0.24
C TRP A 99 13.51 -5.54 0.64
N ASP A 100 14.15 -4.98 1.66
CA ASP A 100 15.29 -5.57 2.33
C ASP A 100 14.92 -5.82 3.81
N ARG A 101 15.20 -7.03 4.29
CA ARG A 101 14.95 -7.45 5.67
C ARG A 101 15.74 -6.60 6.67
N ASP A 102 16.94 -6.19 6.31
CA ASP A 102 17.88 -5.53 7.21
C ASP A 102 17.66 -4.01 7.25
N VAL A 103 17.03 -3.45 6.21
CA VAL A 103 16.74 -2.02 6.13
C VAL A 103 15.42 -1.68 6.83
N LYS A 104 15.53 -0.95 7.94
CA LYS A 104 14.38 -0.50 8.74
C LYS A 104 13.83 0.86 8.25
N LEU A 105 13.15 0.88 7.10
CA LEU A 105 12.49 2.10 6.61
C LEU A 105 11.21 2.43 7.41
N THR A 106 11.11 3.68 7.87
CA THR A 106 10.00 4.20 8.66
C THR A 106 8.69 4.25 7.87
N GLU A 107 8.77 4.67 6.61
CA GLU A 107 7.69 4.82 5.65
C GLU A 107 7.11 3.47 5.28
N TYR A 108 7.97 2.47 5.01
CA TYR A 108 7.54 1.09 4.78
C TYR A 108 6.74 0.54 5.97
N LYS A 109 7.27 0.69 7.19
CA LYS A 109 6.57 0.27 8.41
C LYS A 109 5.27 1.02 8.62
N ARG A 110 5.18 2.30 8.21
CA ARG A 110 3.95 3.09 8.27
C ARG A 110 2.91 2.53 7.31
N ILE A 111 3.28 2.29 6.04
CA ILE A 111 2.41 1.67 5.04
C ILE A 111 1.90 0.33 5.55
N LEU A 112 2.78 -0.57 5.99
CA LEU A 112 2.38 -1.89 6.50
C LEU A 112 1.40 -1.79 7.69
N ARG A 113 1.61 -0.83 8.60
CA ARG A 113 0.71 -0.58 9.74
C ARG A 113 -0.71 -0.20 9.31
N MET A 114 -0.87 0.48 8.17
CA MET A 114 -2.20 0.90 7.69
C MET A 114 -3.11 -0.28 7.33
N PHE A 115 -2.55 -1.47 7.06
CA PHE A 115 -3.28 -2.67 6.63
C PHE A 115 -3.42 -3.75 7.70
N GLN A 116 -2.89 -3.54 8.91
CA GLN A 116 -3.05 -4.51 10.01
C GLN A 116 -4.53 -4.76 10.30
N ASP A 117 -4.90 -5.99 10.68
CA ASP A 117 -6.28 -6.39 10.98
C ASP A 117 -6.75 -5.89 12.35
N LYS A 118 -6.74 -4.56 12.50
CA LYS A 118 -7.19 -3.82 13.67
C LYS A 118 -8.14 -2.73 13.24
N LYS A 119 -9.19 -2.52 14.02
CA LYS A 119 -10.23 -1.50 13.74
C LYS A 119 -9.70 -0.07 13.56
N ASN A 120 -8.55 0.28 14.13
CA ASN A 120 -7.95 1.62 14.03
C ASN A 120 -6.98 1.78 12.84
N CYS A 121 -6.75 0.72 12.06
CA CYS A 121 -5.91 0.77 10.86
C CYS A 121 -6.79 1.08 9.65
N LEU A 122 -6.44 2.15 8.93
CA LEU A 122 -7.31 2.78 7.91
C LEU A 122 -7.72 1.84 6.78
N PHE A 123 -6.81 0.97 6.34
CA PHE A 123 -7.03 0.00 5.26
C PHE A 123 -7.10 -1.43 5.79
N SER A 124 -7.45 -1.61 7.06
CA SER A 124 -7.71 -2.92 7.67
C SER A 124 -8.89 -3.63 7.01
N ILE A 125 -8.95 -4.96 7.18
CA ILE A 125 -10.13 -5.74 6.81
C ILE A 125 -11.41 -5.21 7.49
N HIS A 126 -11.29 -4.72 8.74
CA HIS A 126 -12.38 -4.10 9.48
C HIS A 126 -12.94 -2.87 8.77
N GLN A 127 -12.07 -1.94 8.37
CA GLN A 127 -12.49 -0.69 7.72
C GLN A 127 -13.05 -0.95 6.32
N ILE A 128 -12.44 -1.87 5.56
CA ILE A 128 -12.92 -2.25 4.23
C ILE A 128 -14.29 -2.92 4.31
N ALA A 129 -14.49 -3.89 5.20
CA ALA A 129 -15.77 -4.56 5.37
C ALA A 129 -16.87 -3.58 5.85
N ASN A 130 -16.56 -2.74 6.85
CA ASN A 130 -17.51 -1.75 7.34
C ASN A 130 -17.89 -0.70 6.28
N MET A 131 -16.92 -0.22 5.49
CA MET A 131 -17.20 0.71 4.39
C MET A 131 -18.04 0.05 3.29
N GLY A 132 -17.91 -1.27 3.09
CA GLY A 132 -18.74 -2.06 2.18
C GLY A 132 -20.24 -1.97 2.46
N VAL A 133 -20.65 -1.74 3.70
CA VAL A 133 -22.05 -1.50 4.07
C VAL A 133 -22.62 -0.29 3.32
N SER A 134 -21.80 0.74 3.09
CA SER A 134 -22.20 1.91 2.30
C SER A 134 -22.31 1.66 0.79
N GLU A 135 -21.86 0.48 0.32
CA GLU A 135 -22.02 -0.04 -1.04
C GLU A 135 -23.10 -1.14 -1.11
N GLY A 136 -23.89 -1.31 -0.04
CA GLY A 136 -24.93 -2.33 0.03
C GLY A 136 -24.42 -3.75 0.26
N LYS A 137 -23.20 -3.90 0.80
CA LYS A 137 -22.62 -5.21 1.17
C LYS A 137 -22.70 -5.46 2.65
N GLU A 138 -23.20 -6.64 3.03
CA GLU A 138 -23.15 -7.06 4.43
C GLU A 138 -21.73 -7.48 4.85
N ILE A 139 -21.44 -7.39 6.15
CA ILE A 139 -20.16 -7.86 6.68
C ILE A 139 -20.10 -9.38 6.53
N GLY A 140 -19.06 -9.88 5.85
CA GLY A 140 -18.94 -11.30 5.51
C GLY A 140 -19.33 -11.63 4.08
N GLU A 141 -19.87 -10.68 3.31
CA GLU A 141 -20.21 -10.89 1.91
C GLU A 141 -19.00 -10.73 0.99
N TRP A 142 -19.00 -11.46 -0.11
CA TRP A 142 -17.98 -11.35 -1.14
C TRP A 142 -18.10 -10.05 -1.96
N PHE A 143 -16.97 -9.42 -2.25
CA PHE A 143 -16.92 -8.25 -3.12
C PHE A 143 -16.55 -8.64 -4.55
N GLY A 144 -17.19 -8.00 -5.52
CA GLY A 144 -16.66 -7.90 -6.87
C GLY A 144 -15.57 -6.81 -6.98
N PRO A 145 -14.78 -6.78 -8.06
CA PRO A 145 -13.70 -5.80 -8.24
C PRO A 145 -14.18 -4.34 -8.16
N ASN A 146 -15.33 -4.02 -8.78
CA ASN A 146 -15.89 -2.65 -8.73
C ASN A 146 -16.25 -2.23 -7.30
N THR A 147 -16.95 -3.08 -6.54
CA THR A 147 -17.31 -2.78 -5.15
C THR A 147 -16.07 -2.53 -4.29
N ALA A 148 -15.03 -3.36 -4.43
CA ALA A 148 -13.76 -3.13 -3.74
C ALA A 148 -13.13 -1.79 -4.13
N ALA A 149 -13.12 -1.44 -5.42
CA ALA A 149 -12.59 -0.16 -5.89
C ALA A 149 -13.36 1.05 -5.33
N GLN A 150 -14.69 0.99 -5.27
CA GLN A 150 -15.51 2.06 -4.69
C GLN A 150 -15.29 2.21 -3.18
N VAL A 151 -15.19 1.10 -2.45
CA VAL A 151 -14.84 1.10 -1.02
C VAL A 151 -13.47 1.75 -0.80
N LEU A 152 -12.45 1.36 -1.57
CA LEU A 152 -11.13 1.95 -1.46
C LEU A 152 -11.16 3.45 -1.81
N LYS A 153 -11.92 3.84 -2.84
CA LYS A 153 -12.14 5.26 -3.21
C LYS A 153 -12.69 6.08 -2.05
N LYS A 154 -13.61 5.54 -1.25
CA LYS A 154 -14.14 6.20 -0.06
C LYS A 154 -13.11 6.24 1.08
N LEU A 155 -12.37 5.15 1.30
CA LEU A 155 -11.40 5.05 2.40
C LEU A 155 -10.18 5.97 2.22
N VAL A 156 -9.67 6.13 0.99
CA VAL A 156 -8.47 6.96 0.75
C VAL A 156 -8.67 8.44 1.11
N ILE A 157 -9.92 8.91 1.19
CA ILE A 157 -10.24 10.29 1.59
C ILE A 157 -9.74 10.59 3.01
N TYR A 158 -9.71 9.58 3.89
CA TYR A 158 -9.23 9.72 5.26
C TYR A 158 -7.71 9.61 5.38
N ASP A 159 -6.99 9.25 4.30
CA ASP A 159 -5.53 9.23 4.27
C ASP A 159 -4.95 10.61 3.92
N GLN A 160 -4.75 11.41 4.95
CA GLN A 160 -4.16 12.75 4.81
C GLN A 160 -2.68 12.73 4.45
N TRP A 161 -1.99 11.61 4.68
CA TRP A 161 -0.55 11.53 4.43
C TRP A 161 -0.26 11.32 2.96
N SER A 162 -0.94 10.37 2.32
CA SER A 162 -0.66 10.04 0.92
C SER A 162 -1.33 11.00 -0.05
N ARG A 163 -2.42 11.66 0.37
CA ARG A 163 -3.20 12.63 -0.43
C ARG A 163 -3.57 12.06 -1.80
N LEU A 164 -4.07 10.82 -1.79
CA LEU A 164 -4.47 10.11 -2.99
C LEU A 164 -5.92 10.44 -3.34
N THR A 165 -6.21 10.42 -4.64
CA THR A 165 -7.56 10.44 -5.17
C THR A 165 -7.73 9.20 -6.04
N VAL A 166 -8.86 8.50 -5.89
CA VAL A 166 -9.15 7.28 -6.68
C VAL A 166 -10.30 7.57 -7.65
N HIS A 167 -10.03 7.38 -8.94
CA HIS A 167 -11.03 7.40 -9.99
C HIS A 167 -11.39 5.96 -10.38
N VAL A 168 -12.68 5.65 -10.42
CA VAL A 168 -13.20 4.36 -10.89
C VAL A 168 -13.92 4.65 -12.20
N ALA A 169 -13.31 4.25 -13.32
CA ALA A 169 -13.91 4.39 -14.64
C ALA A 169 -15.05 3.37 -14.80
N LEU A 170 -16.21 3.85 -15.22
CA LEU A 170 -17.40 3.03 -15.45
C LEU A 170 -17.68 2.96 -16.95
N ASP A 171 -18.50 1.98 -17.36
CA ASP A 171 -18.96 1.81 -18.75
C ASP A 171 -17.84 1.69 -19.79
N ASN A 172 -16.66 1.25 -19.36
CA ASN A 172 -15.44 1.13 -20.18
C ASN A 172 -14.97 2.48 -20.79
N VAL A 173 -15.39 3.61 -20.23
CA VAL A 173 -15.04 4.95 -20.70
C VAL A 173 -14.21 5.67 -19.65
N LEU A 174 -13.12 6.29 -20.10
CA LEU A 174 -12.25 7.12 -19.27
C LEU A 174 -12.36 8.58 -19.68
N ILE A 175 -13.04 9.39 -18.84
CA ILE A 175 -13.21 10.82 -19.08
C ILE A 175 -11.98 11.56 -18.54
N THR A 176 -11.11 12.02 -19.44
CA THR A 176 -9.83 12.63 -19.07
C THR A 176 -9.96 13.96 -18.33
N SER A 177 -11.01 14.74 -18.60
CA SER A 177 -11.31 15.98 -17.88
C SER A 177 -11.61 15.74 -16.39
N ASP A 178 -12.29 14.63 -16.08
CA ASP A 178 -12.66 14.27 -14.71
C ASP A 178 -11.41 13.90 -13.90
N ILE A 179 -10.51 13.12 -14.51
CA ILE A 179 -9.23 12.77 -13.90
C ILE A 179 -8.40 14.02 -13.61
N ARG A 180 -8.27 14.92 -14.59
CA ARG A 180 -7.53 16.18 -14.40
C ARG A 180 -8.14 16.97 -13.25
N THR A 181 -9.45 17.16 -13.26
CA THR A 181 -10.16 17.88 -12.18
C THR A 181 -9.90 17.23 -10.83
N MET A 182 -9.99 15.91 -10.73
CA MET A 182 -9.73 15.15 -9.50
C MET A 182 -8.28 15.20 -9.03
N ALA A 183 -7.32 15.31 -9.94
CA ALA A 183 -5.89 15.42 -9.61
C ALA A 183 -5.53 16.81 -9.05
N PHE A 184 -6.23 17.86 -9.49
CA PHE A 184 -5.98 19.25 -9.04
C PHE A 184 -6.90 19.72 -7.91
N THR A 185 -7.97 18.98 -7.60
CA THR A 185 -8.88 19.30 -6.50
C THR A 185 -8.48 18.55 -5.23
N ARG A 186 -8.51 19.25 -4.09
CA ARG A 186 -8.32 18.59 -2.79
C ARG A 186 -9.57 17.78 -2.46
N PRO A 187 -9.43 16.56 -1.91
CA PRO A 187 -10.58 15.82 -1.41
C PRO A 187 -11.32 16.66 -0.35
N PRO A 188 -12.67 16.63 -0.33
CA PRO A 188 -13.43 17.31 0.71
C PRO A 188 -13.03 16.76 2.08
N TYR A 189 -12.64 17.65 2.99
CA TYR A 189 -12.25 17.28 4.34
C TYR A 189 -13.51 16.86 5.12
N PRO A 190 -13.57 15.64 5.69
CA PRO A 190 -14.67 15.30 6.59
C PRO A 190 -14.57 16.21 7.81
N LYS A 191 -15.55 17.11 7.98
CA LYS A 191 -15.65 17.94 9.20
C LYS A 191 -15.70 17.00 10.39
N SER A 192 -14.67 17.00 11.24
CA SER A 192 -14.74 16.33 12.53
C SER A 192 -15.90 16.93 13.29
N GLY A 193 -16.94 16.13 13.58
CA GLY A 193 -17.99 16.55 14.48
C GLY A 193 -17.37 17.06 15.79
N SER A 194 -17.92 18.13 16.34
CA SER A 194 -17.48 18.77 17.58
C SER A 194 -17.48 17.77 18.74
N ARG A 195 -16.37 17.05 18.92
CA ARG A 195 -16.11 16.29 20.13
C ARG A 195 -15.30 17.20 21.02
N ARG A 196 -15.90 17.58 22.15
CA ARG A 196 -15.28 18.42 23.19
C ARG A 196 -13.85 17.94 23.42
N GLU A 197 -12.90 18.84 23.24
CA GLU A 197 -11.51 18.63 23.62
C GLU A 197 -11.49 18.29 25.10
N THR A 198 -11.14 17.04 25.40
CA THR A 198 -10.48 16.71 26.66
C THR A 198 -9.04 16.49 26.26
N GLU A 199 -8.18 17.35 26.77
CA GLU A 199 -6.73 17.24 26.65
C GLU A 199 -6.27 15.86 27.14
N SER A 200 -5.12 15.43 26.61
CA SER A 200 -4.39 14.17 26.86
C SER A 200 -4.97 12.91 26.20
N ASP A 201 -4.42 12.57 25.02
CA ASP A 201 -3.94 11.21 24.69
C ASP A 201 -3.32 11.16 23.28
N TYR A 202 -2.24 11.92 23.09
CA TYR A 202 -1.20 11.57 22.12
C TYR A 202 0.10 11.45 22.89
N ASN A 203 0.28 10.30 23.54
CA ASN A 203 1.55 9.95 24.14
C ASN A 203 2.30 9.04 23.15
N ASP A 204 3.36 9.59 22.56
CA ASP A 204 4.39 8.86 21.84
C ASP A 204 5.08 7.90 22.82
N ASN A 205 4.53 6.69 22.96
CA ASN A 205 5.26 5.59 23.57
C ASN A 205 6.06 4.89 22.47
N LEU A 206 7.22 5.46 22.18
CA LEU A 206 8.38 4.71 21.73
C LEU A 206 8.66 3.65 22.81
N GLY A 207 8.36 2.39 22.51
CA GLY A 207 8.54 1.29 23.44
C GLY A 207 9.96 1.28 24.01
N THR A 208 10.04 1.34 25.34
CA THR A 208 11.22 1.10 26.16
C THR A 208 11.94 -0.17 25.71
N ILE A 209 13.20 0.01 25.30
CA ILE A 209 14.16 -1.07 25.11
C ILE A 209 14.58 -1.55 26.51
N ASP A 210 14.58 -2.86 26.70
CA ASP A 210 14.95 -3.56 27.94
C ASP A 210 16.42 -3.22 28.34
N PRO A 211 16.75 -2.91 29.60
CA PRO A 211 18.08 -2.42 29.98
C PRO A 211 19.22 -3.45 30.00
N ALA A 212 19.05 -4.66 29.46
CA ALA A 212 19.95 -5.79 29.71
C ALA A 212 20.95 -6.13 28.57
N GLU A 213 21.03 -5.35 27.49
CA GLU A 213 21.92 -5.69 26.35
C GLU A 213 22.92 -4.59 25.94
N ALA A 214 23.19 -3.62 26.81
CA ALA A 214 24.11 -2.52 26.52
C ALA A 214 25.51 -2.67 27.16
N GLU A 215 26.23 -3.73 26.83
CA GLU A 215 27.70 -3.80 26.91
C GLU A 215 28.14 -4.60 25.67
N ILE A 216 28.82 -4.06 24.67
CA ILE A 216 30.25 -3.73 24.63
C ILE A 216 30.48 -3.01 23.28
N LEU A 217 31.04 -1.80 23.26
CA LEU A 217 31.89 -1.34 22.14
C LEU A 217 32.82 -0.20 22.58
N PRO A 218 34.09 -0.17 22.12
CA PRO A 218 35.11 0.71 22.68
C PRO A 218 35.07 2.13 22.11
N LYS A 219 35.51 3.06 22.95
CA LYS A 219 35.69 4.49 22.69
C LYS A 219 36.76 4.76 21.62
N SER A 220 36.53 5.74 20.75
CA SER A 220 37.63 6.52 20.17
C SER A 220 37.23 7.95 19.80
N THR A 221 37.78 8.89 20.59
CA THR A 221 38.26 10.26 20.31
C THR A 221 37.37 11.29 19.59
N ARG A 222 37.00 12.32 20.36
CA ARG A 222 36.67 13.70 19.93
C ARG A 222 37.94 14.49 19.58
N SER A 223 37.82 15.45 18.65
CA SER A 223 38.03 16.91 18.85
C SER A 223 38.25 17.65 17.50
N PRO A 224 38.22 19.00 17.41
CA PRO A 224 37.17 19.91 17.89
C PRO A 224 36.81 21.07 16.90
N THR A 225 35.66 21.71 17.17
CA THR A 225 35.30 23.16 17.02
C THR A 225 35.57 23.95 15.72
N ARG A 226 34.51 24.59 15.20
CA ARG A 226 34.52 26.04 14.91
C ARG A 226 33.10 26.63 14.94
N SER A 227 32.96 27.76 15.62
CA SER A 227 31.77 28.59 15.80
C SER A 227 31.66 29.70 14.72
N GLU A 228 30.50 30.37 14.72
CA GLU A 228 30.14 31.66 14.09
C GLU A 228 29.71 31.57 12.61
N THR A 229 28.66 32.23 12.09
CA THR A 229 27.79 33.34 12.53
C THR A 229 26.55 33.42 11.61
N SER A 230 25.52 34.14 12.08
CA SER A 230 24.26 34.54 11.45
C SER A 230 24.34 35.15 10.04
N SER A 231 23.30 34.92 9.21
CA SER A 231 22.52 36.01 8.59
C SER A 231 21.31 35.51 7.78
N ILE A 232 20.19 36.16 8.03
CA ILE A 232 18.92 36.13 7.30
C ILE A 232 19.13 36.65 5.87
N SER A 233 18.57 35.99 4.86
CA SER A 233 18.25 36.60 3.57
C SER A 233 17.02 35.95 2.96
N SER A 234 15.99 36.77 2.79
CA SER A 234 14.77 36.53 2.05
C SER A 234 15.05 36.53 0.55
N TYR A 235 14.61 35.48 -0.17
CA TYR A 235 14.48 35.54 -1.62
C TYR A 235 13.08 35.08 -2.04
N SER A 236 12.40 36.01 -2.72
CA SER A 236 11.11 35.90 -3.38
C SER A 236 11.31 35.60 -4.87
N GLY A 237 10.40 34.82 -5.45
CA GLY A 237 10.32 34.52 -6.90
C GLY A 237 11.10 33.26 -7.26
N VAL A 238 10.67 32.35 -8.12
CA VAL A 238 9.71 32.42 -9.22
C VAL A 238 9.10 31.02 -9.42
N SER A 239 7.82 30.99 -9.81
CA SER A 239 7.07 29.83 -10.26
C SER A 239 7.72 29.20 -11.51
N GLU A 240 8.29 28.00 -11.38
CA GLU A 240 8.69 27.19 -12.55
C GLU A 240 7.56 26.20 -12.90
N GLU A 241 6.90 26.53 -14.01
CA GLU A 241 5.93 25.69 -14.71
C GLU A 241 6.62 24.44 -15.26
N TRP A 242 6.09 23.27 -14.91
CA TRP A 242 6.52 21.99 -15.49
C TRP A 242 6.09 21.92 -16.97
N ARG A 243 7.07 21.90 -17.88
CA ARG A 243 6.89 21.71 -19.31
C ARG A 243 6.41 20.29 -19.64
N TYR A 244 5.40 20.20 -20.50
CA TYR A 244 4.91 18.96 -21.10
C TYR A 244 5.97 18.33 -22.01
N ILE A 245 6.25 17.04 -21.81
CA ILE A 245 6.95 16.19 -22.79
C ILE A 245 5.87 15.36 -23.48
N TYR A 246 5.43 15.81 -24.66
CA TYR A 246 4.70 15.00 -25.64
C TYR A 246 5.33 15.24 -26.99
N GLU A 247 6.22 14.34 -27.42
CA GLU A 247 6.64 14.22 -28.81
C GLU A 247 6.25 12.84 -29.33
N GLY A 248 5.48 12.84 -30.42
CA GLY A 248 5.63 11.87 -31.51
C GLY A 248 4.79 10.59 -31.46
N TYR A 249 3.52 10.66 -31.88
CA TYR A 249 2.91 9.57 -32.64
C TYR A 249 2.18 10.15 -33.86
N PRO A 250 2.50 9.74 -35.09
CA PRO A 250 1.76 10.14 -36.28
C PRO A 250 0.38 9.49 -36.28
N SER A 251 -0.62 10.32 -36.50
CA SER A 251 -1.99 9.95 -36.83
C SER A 251 -2.05 9.40 -38.26
N ASP A 252 -2.23 8.09 -38.42
CA ASP A 252 -2.76 7.53 -39.65
C ASP A 252 -4.05 6.77 -39.35
N ILE A 253 -5.14 7.46 -39.66
CA ILE A 253 -6.49 6.95 -39.76
C ILE A 253 -6.60 6.31 -41.15
N HIS A 254 -6.74 4.99 -41.22
CA HIS A 254 -7.38 4.35 -42.36
C HIS A 254 -8.45 3.38 -41.88
N SER A 255 -9.69 3.78 -42.14
CA SER A 255 -10.89 2.96 -42.22
C SER A 255 -10.70 1.78 -43.17
N ILE A 256 -10.98 0.57 -42.68
CA ILE A 256 -11.90 -0.46 -43.22
C ILE A 256 -12.26 -1.39 -42.05
#